data_AF-A0A066YND0-F1
#
_entry.id   AF-A0A066YND0-F1
#
_cell.length_a   1.000
_cell.length_b   1.000
_cell.length_c   1.000
_cell.angle_alpha   90.00
_cell.angle_beta   90.00
_cell.angle_gamma   90.00
#
_symmetry.space_group_name_H-M   'P 1'
#
loop_
_entity.id
_entity.type
_entity.pdbx_description
1 polymer ?
#
loop_
_entity_poly.entity_id
_entity_poly.type
_entity_poly.pdbx_seq_one_letter_code
_entity_poly.pdbx_strand_id
1 'polypeptide(L)'
;MTAELEQLPHLPELPGRGPGADMIGRGAGLLTELFVQTEPSGWRFTDHPGRDTKRARSWLGEDLDALEEYTQGHDGLLKVQAVGPWTLAGSIELRHGEKALSDPGACRDIAESLTEGLRRHLEDVRRRVPGATPVLQLDEPLLPAVLAGSVKTASGFQRLRAVDRQRAEQTLREVIRGVDAPVLVHSCAPGVPIPLLRRAGAAGISLDFGLLTERHDDDLGEAVEGGTLILAGVVPSTDTAAVQSKAVSDPAGSVQGVRTLWRRLGLAPELLGRRVVVTPTCGLAGPPRSTPGGRWHRP
;
A
#
# COMPACT_ATOMS: atom_id res chain seq x y z
N MET A 1 -11.74 6.00 20.55
CA MET A 1 -11.90 5.48 19.18
C MET A 1 -11.76 6.52 18.08
N THR A 2 -12.48 7.66 18.08
CA THR A 2 -12.33 8.69 17.02
C THR A 2 -11.06 9.52 17.15
N ALA A 3 -10.70 9.92 18.38
CA ALA A 3 -9.51 10.73 18.65
C ALA A 3 -8.19 9.97 18.50
N GLU A 4 -8.21 8.63 18.55
CA GLU A 4 -7.00 7.78 18.40
C GLU A 4 -6.57 7.60 16.93
N LEU A 5 -7.43 8.00 15.97
CA LEU A 5 -7.13 7.89 14.54
C LEU A 5 -6.46 9.15 13.97
N GLU A 6 -6.53 10.29 14.68
CA GLU A 6 -5.89 11.56 14.26
C GLU A 6 -4.36 11.53 14.47
N GLN A 7 -3.84 10.59 15.27
CA GLN A 7 -2.42 10.36 15.49
C GLN A 7 -2.15 8.85 15.47
N LEU A 8 -2.28 8.20 14.32
CA LEU A 8 -1.73 6.85 14.16
C LEU A 8 -0.22 6.97 13.98
N PRO A 9 0.61 6.56 14.96
CA PRO A 9 2.03 6.37 14.70
C PRO A 9 2.13 5.35 13.55
N HIS A 10 2.91 5.69 12.54
CA HIS A 10 3.10 4.86 11.37
C HIS A 10 4.59 4.71 11.11
N LEU A 11 4.98 3.56 10.57
CA LEU A 11 6.35 3.35 10.12
C LEU A 11 6.58 4.15 8.82
N PRO A 12 7.44 5.18 8.82
CA PRO A 12 7.67 5.99 7.62
C PRO A 12 8.47 5.21 6.58
N GLU A 13 8.09 5.33 5.31
CA GLU A 13 8.89 4.83 4.18
C GLU A 13 9.97 5.85 3.78
N LEU A 14 11.23 5.39 3.74
CA LEU A 14 12.39 6.21 3.40
C LEU A 14 13.08 5.68 2.12
N PRO A 15 12.42 5.81 0.95
CA PRO A 15 12.89 5.20 -0.32
C PRO A 15 14.22 5.78 -0.82
N GLY A 16 14.62 6.96 -0.33
CA GLY A 16 15.88 7.63 -0.69
C GLY A 16 17.14 6.91 -0.19
N ARG A 17 17.01 5.86 0.64
CA ARG A 17 18.14 5.07 1.17
C ARG A 17 18.75 4.08 0.16
N GLY A 18 18.23 4.04 -1.06
CA GLY A 18 18.71 3.16 -2.12
C GLY A 18 17.88 1.87 -2.25
N PRO A 19 18.29 0.95 -3.14
CA PRO A 19 17.42 -0.15 -3.53
C PRO A 19 17.13 -1.09 -2.35
N GLY A 20 15.87 -1.46 -2.14
CA GLY A 20 15.44 -2.25 -0.98
C GLY A 20 14.75 -1.41 0.09
N ALA A 21 14.94 -0.09 0.09
CA ALA A 21 14.18 0.83 0.92
C ALA A 21 12.95 1.41 0.20
N ASP A 22 12.90 1.28 -1.14
CA ASP A 22 11.69 1.54 -1.92
C ASP A 22 10.58 0.55 -1.58
N MET A 23 9.35 0.96 -1.83
CA MET A 23 8.13 0.21 -1.52
C MET A 23 8.20 -1.26 -1.99
N ILE A 24 8.66 -1.50 -3.22
CA ILE A 24 8.76 -2.85 -3.79
C ILE A 24 9.87 -3.65 -3.13
N GLY A 25 11.04 -3.05 -2.93
CA GLY A 25 12.16 -3.67 -2.22
C GLY A 25 11.82 -4.07 -0.79
N ARG A 26 11.14 -3.18 -0.04
CA ARG A 26 10.65 -3.44 1.31
C ARG A 26 9.63 -4.58 1.31
N GLY A 27 8.64 -4.52 0.43
CA GLY A 27 7.63 -5.56 0.27
C GLY A 27 8.25 -6.92 -0.11
N ALA A 28 9.27 -6.92 -0.97
CA ALA A 28 9.99 -8.13 -1.33
C ALA A 28 10.87 -8.66 -0.18
N GLY A 29 11.34 -7.79 0.73
CA GLY A 29 12.04 -8.17 1.96
C GLY A 29 11.16 -8.97 2.94
N LEU A 30 9.83 -8.77 2.88
CA LEU A 30 8.85 -9.53 3.66
C LEU A 30 8.58 -10.93 3.09
N LEU A 31 8.85 -11.16 1.80
CA LEU A 31 8.61 -12.46 1.19
C LEU A 31 9.45 -13.57 1.84
N THR A 32 8.81 -14.72 2.02
CA THR A 32 9.40 -15.94 2.59
C THR A 32 9.66 -16.95 1.48
N GLU A 33 10.84 -17.55 1.46
CA GLU A 33 11.30 -18.48 0.40
C GLU A 33 11.30 -17.94 -1.05
N LEU A 34 10.89 -16.69 -1.27
CA LEU A 34 11.07 -15.96 -2.53
C LEU A 34 12.12 -14.87 -2.34
N PHE A 35 13.08 -14.82 -3.25
CA PHE A 35 14.20 -13.90 -3.19
C PHE A 35 14.22 -13.03 -4.43
N VAL A 36 14.57 -11.75 -4.25
CA VAL A 36 14.71 -10.80 -5.35
C VAL A 36 16.08 -10.15 -5.36
N GLN A 37 16.50 -9.74 -6.55
CA GLN A 37 17.66 -8.89 -6.79
C GLN A 37 17.26 -7.68 -7.64
N THR A 38 18.04 -6.62 -7.53
CA THR A 38 17.88 -5.42 -8.35
C THR A 38 18.67 -5.55 -9.65
N GLU A 39 18.02 -5.18 -10.73
CA GLU A 39 18.57 -5.11 -12.06
C GLU A 39 18.24 -3.76 -12.71
N PRO A 40 18.91 -3.38 -13.81
CA PRO A 40 18.64 -2.10 -14.47
C PRO A 40 17.18 -1.91 -14.90
N SER A 41 16.46 -3.00 -15.20
CA SER A 41 15.04 -2.96 -15.58
C SER A 41 14.07 -2.96 -14.39
N GLY A 42 14.53 -3.32 -13.19
CA GLY A 42 13.70 -3.40 -11.98
C GLY A 42 14.08 -4.55 -11.06
N TRP A 43 13.12 -5.02 -10.28
CA TRP A 43 13.28 -6.15 -9.37
C TRP A 43 13.05 -7.46 -10.09
N ARG A 44 13.92 -8.47 -9.88
CA ARG A 44 13.78 -9.81 -10.48
C ARG A 44 13.95 -10.91 -9.46
N PHE A 45 13.19 -12.00 -9.58
CA PHE A 45 13.38 -13.20 -8.76
C PHE A 45 14.75 -13.86 -8.96
N THR A 46 15.30 -14.42 -7.88
CA THR A 46 16.59 -15.14 -7.82
C THR A 46 16.49 -16.39 -6.93
N ASP A 47 17.41 -17.37 -7.05
CA ASP A 47 17.30 -18.70 -6.38
C ASP A 47 17.71 -18.66 -4.91
N HIS A 48 18.50 -17.66 -4.57
CA HIS A 48 19.16 -17.61 -3.28
C HIS A 48 19.13 -16.18 -2.72
N PRO A 49 19.09 -16.02 -1.39
CA PRO A 49 19.10 -14.71 -0.77
C PRO A 49 20.40 -13.96 -1.12
N GLY A 50 20.26 -12.95 -1.99
CA GLY A 50 21.34 -12.10 -2.43
C GLY A 50 21.60 -10.91 -1.51
N ARG A 51 22.49 -10.00 -1.96
CA ARG A 51 22.79 -8.76 -1.23
C ARG A 51 21.55 -7.88 -1.04
N ASP A 52 20.71 -7.78 -2.07
CA ASP A 52 19.54 -6.91 -2.04
C ASP A 52 18.46 -7.44 -1.08
N THR A 53 18.23 -8.76 -1.04
CA THR A 53 17.36 -9.39 -0.04
C THR A 53 17.85 -9.12 1.38
N LYS A 54 19.15 -9.31 1.64
CA LYS A 54 19.75 -9.04 2.96
C LYS A 54 19.62 -7.57 3.33
N ARG A 55 19.83 -6.66 2.38
CA ARG A 55 19.72 -5.21 2.58
C ARG A 55 18.28 -4.79 2.89
N ALA A 56 17.28 -5.28 2.16
CA ALA A 56 15.88 -4.99 2.43
C ALA A 56 15.47 -5.45 3.85
N ARG A 57 15.92 -6.64 4.27
CA ARG A 57 15.70 -7.14 5.63
C ARG A 57 16.42 -6.31 6.70
N SER A 58 17.64 -5.84 6.42
CA SER A 58 18.38 -4.93 7.33
C SER A 58 17.61 -3.62 7.53
N TRP A 59 17.17 -2.98 6.44
CA TRP A 59 16.40 -1.74 6.54
C TRP A 59 15.10 -1.91 7.30
N LEU A 60 14.39 -3.02 7.08
CA LEU A 60 13.18 -3.31 7.84
C LEU A 60 13.47 -3.51 9.34
N GLY A 61 14.57 -4.18 9.67
CA GLY A 61 15.02 -4.35 11.06
C GLY A 61 15.33 -3.02 11.73
N GLU A 62 16.12 -2.17 11.07
CA GLU A 62 16.46 -0.83 11.57
C GLU A 62 15.22 0.05 11.77
N ASP A 63 14.25 -0.03 10.84
CA ASP A 63 13.00 0.70 10.97
C ASP A 63 12.14 0.19 12.15
N LEU A 64 12.16 -1.12 12.41
CA LEU A 64 11.47 -1.72 13.56
C LEU A 64 12.16 -1.41 14.89
N ASP A 65 13.50 -1.36 14.92
CA ASP A 65 14.27 -0.95 16.09
C ASP A 65 13.95 0.51 16.44
N ALA A 66 13.88 1.39 15.43
CA ALA A 66 13.45 2.77 15.62
C ALA A 66 11.99 2.87 16.08
N LEU A 67 11.09 2.09 15.49
CA LEU A 67 9.69 2.04 15.89
C LEU A 67 9.57 1.69 17.38
N GLU A 68 10.29 0.67 17.84
CA GLU A 68 10.32 0.25 19.24
C GLU A 68 10.82 1.36 20.16
N GLU A 69 11.89 2.07 19.78
CA GLU A 69 12.43 3.19 20.55
C GLU A 69 11.41 4.33 20.71
N TYR A 70 10.69 4.69 19.64
CA TYR A 70 9.74 5.80 19.66
C TYR A 70 8.33 5.45 20.16
N THR A 71 8.03 4.16 20.39
CA THR A 71 6.73 3.69 20.86
C THR A 71 6.78 3.10 22.27
N GLN A 72 7.82 3.43 23.05
CA GLN A 72 7.93 3.03 24.45
C GLN A 72 6.71 3.49 25.25
N GLY A 73 6.01 2.52 25.86
CA GLY A 73 4.78 2.78 26.62
C GLY A 73 3.55 3.10 25.77
N HIS A 74 3.61 2.91 24.44
CA HIS A 74 2.45 3.05 23.57
C HIS A 74 1.40 1.97 23.88
N ASP A 75 0.15 2.41 24.02
CA ASP A 75 -1.03 1.56 24.18
C ASP A 75 -2.09 1.99 23.17
N GLY A 76 -2.65 1.04 22.43
CA GLY A 76 -3.67 1.29 21.40
C GLY A 76 -3.22 1.01 19.97
N LEU A 77 -3.92 1.57 18.99
CA LEU A 77 -3.73 1.23 17.58
C LEU A 77 -2.33 1.62 17.07
N LEU A 78 -1.73 0.75 16.24
CA LEU A 78 -0.46 1.01 15.59
C LEU A 78 -0.54 0.61 14.12
N LYS A 79 -0.35 1.58 13.20
CA LYS A 79 -0.45 1.30 11.77
C LYS A 79 0.88 0.78 11.23
N VAL A 80 0.83 -0.36 10.56
CA VAL A 80 1.97 -0.95 9.84
C VAL A 80 1.60 -1.05 8.37
N GLN A 81 2.55 -0.88 7.45
CA GLN A 81 2.28 -0.85 6.01
C GLN A 81 3.18 -1.81 5.23
N ALA A 82 2.61 -2.39 4.17
CA ALA A 82 3.32 -3.29 3.27
C ALA A 82 2.69 -3.23 1.86
N VAL A 83 3.46 -3.56 0.84
CA VAL A 83 2.93 -3.66 -0.53
C VAL A 83 2.06 -4.90 -0.67
N GLY A 84 0.91 -4.74 -1.33
CA GLY A 84 0.01 -5.84 -1.61
C GLY A 84 0.48 -6.78 -2.73
N PRO A 85 -0.11 -7.98 -2.82
CA PRO A 85 0.32 -9.03 -3.75
C PRO A 85 0.25 -8.62 -5.23
N TRP A 86 -0.75 -7.83 -5.65
CA TRP A 86 -0.93 -7.47 -7.06
C TRP A 86 0.09 -6.43 -7.51
N THR A 87 0.44 -5.50 -6.62
CA THR A 87 1.49 -4.52 -6.86
C THR A 87 2.87 -5.17 -6.88
N LEU A 88 3.14 -6.15 -6.01
CA LEU A 88 4.35 -6.96 -6.10
C LEU A 88 4.42 -7.74 -7.43
N ALA A 89 3.35 -8.46 -7.78
CA ALA A 89 3.29 -9.23 -9.03
C ALA A 89 3.46 -8.36 -10.29
N GLY A 90 2.87 -7.15 -10.28
CA GLY A 90 3.00 -6.17 -11.35
C GLY A 90 4.36 -5.47 -11.42
N SER A 91 5.21 -5.61 -10.40
CA SER A 91 6.49 -4.90 -10.28
C SER A 91 7.71 -5.82 -10.38
N ILE A 92 7.61 -7.05 -9.90
CA ILE A 92 8.72 -8.02 -9.90
C ILE A 92 8.71 -8.82 -11.20
N GLU A 93 9.87 -8.95 -11.83
CA GLU A 93 10.14 -9.78 -12.99
C GLU A 93 10.46 -11.23 -12.59
N LEU A 94 9.97 -12.16 -13.39
CA LEU A 94 10.41 -13.55 -13.44
C LEU A 94 11.85 -13.62 -13.95
N ARG A 95 12.53 -14.73 -13.68
CA ARG A 95 13.92 -14.97 -14.14
C ARG A 95 14.09 -14.83 -15.64
N HIS A 96 13.08 -15.23 -16.40
CA HIS A 96 13.06 -15.16 -17.86
C HIS A 96 12.57 -13.79 -18.39
N GLY A 97 12.44 -12.79 -17.53
CA GLY A 97 12.34 -11.38 -17.92
C GLY A 97 10.94 -10.84 -18.21
N GLU A 98 9.85 -11.55 -17.91
CA GLU A 98 8.49 -10.97 -17.91
C GLU A 98 8.02 -10.74 -16.47
N LYS A 99 7.07 -9.83 -16.23
CA LYS A 99 6.51 -9.60 -14.88
C LYS A 99 5.83 -10.85 -14.33
N ALA A 100 5.94 -11.06 -13.02
CA ALA A 100 5.30 -12.16 -12.30
C ALA A 100 3.78 -12.17 -12.48
N LEU A 101 3.16 -11.01 -12.70
CA LEU A 101 1.75 -10.86 -13.04
C LEU A 101 1.32 -11.69 -14.27
N SER A 102 2.24 -11.96 -15.20
CA SER A 102 1.96 -12.76 -16.39
C SER A 102 1.76 -14.25 -16.09
N ASP A 103 2.23 -14.72 -14.93
CA ASP A 103 2.18 -16.11 -14.50
C ASP A 103 1.26 -16.27 -13.27
N PRO A 104 0.11 -16.96 -13.43
CA PRO A 104 -0.78 -17.25 -12.31
C PRO A 104 -0.15 -18.04 -11.17
N GLY A 105 0.86 -18.87 -11.45
CA GLY A 105 1.63 -19.59 -10.43
C GLY A 105 2.42 -18.62 -9.57
N ALA A 106 3.25 -17.79 -10.20
CA ALA A 106 4.02 -16.77 -9.49
C ALA A 106 3.14 -15.80 -8.68
N CYS A 107 1.95 -15.44 -9.18
CA CYS A 107 1.00 -14.62 -8.42
C CYS A 107 0.52 -15.31 -7.13
N ARG A 108 0.25 -16.62 -7.17
CA ARG A 108 -0.12 -17.41 -5.99
C ARG A 108 1.06 -17.51 -5.02
N ASP A 109 2.24 -17.85 -5.53
CA ASP A 109 3.45 -17.98 -4.72
C ASP A 109 3.76 -16.66 -3.99
N ILE A 110 3.63 -15.51 -4.67
CA ILE A 110 3.77 -14.18 -4.05
C ILE A 110 2.77 -13.99 -2.92
N ALA A 111 1.49 -14.29 -3.14
CA ALA A 111 0.44 -14.08 -2.15
C ALA A 111 0.64 -14.98 -0.91
N GLU A 112 0.98 -16.25 -1.11
CA GLU A 112 1.26 -17.20 -0.02
C GLU A 112 2.49 -16.79 0.78
N SER A 113 3.60 -16.51 0.07
CA SER A 113 4.85 -16.05 0.69
C SER A 113 4.68 -14.74 1.44
N LEU A 114 3.93 -13.78 0.86
CA LEU A 114 3.64 -12.49 1.49
C LEU A 114 2.78 -12.68 2.74
N THR A 115 1.77 -13.53 2.70
CA THR A 115 0.90 -13.81 3.85
C THR A 115 1.73 -14.29 5.05
N GLU A 116 2.60 -15.27 4.83
CA GLU A 116 3.50 -15.77 5.88
C GLU A 116 4.47 -14.68 6.38
N GLY A 117 5.04 -13.90 5.44
CA GLY A 117 5.88 -12.74 5.77
C GLY A 117 5.19 -11.71 6.65
N LEU A 118 3.94 -11.36 6.32
CA LEU A 118 3.12 -10.42 7.07
C LEU A 118 2.77 -10.95 8.47
N ARG A 119 2.49 -12.25 8.61
CA ARG A 119 2.25 -12.86 9.93
C ARG A 119 3.47 -12.69 10.84
N ARG A 120 4.66 -13.04 10.35
CA ARG A 120 5.92 -12.87 11.09
C ARG A 120 6.20 -11.41 11.41
N HIS A 121 5.94 -10.51 10.47
CA HIS A 121 6.14 -9.09 10.66
C HIS A 121 5.23 -8.51 11.73
N LEU A 122 3.93 -8.84 11.71
CA LEU A 122 2.98 -8.40 12.73
C LEU A 122 3.26 -9.00 14.10
N GLU A 123 3.77 -10.24 14.16
CA GLU A 123 4.23 -10.85 15.41
C GLU A 123 5.44 -10.10 15.99
N ASP A 124 6.43 -9.75 15.16
CA ASP A 124 7.58 -8.96 15.59
C ASP A 124 7.16 -7.57 16.11
N VAL A 125 6.24 -6.89 15.42
CA VAL A 125 5.68 -5.61 15.87
C VAL A 125 5.02 -5.75 17.25
N ARG A 126 4.22 -6.79 17.49
CA ARG A 126 3.60 -7.04 18.81
C ARG A 126 4.61 -7.34 19.90
N ARG A 127 5.68 -8.06 19.56
CA ARG A 127 6.75 -8.37 20.51
C ARG A 127 7.48 -7.11 20.95
N ARG A 128 7.76 -6.21 20.01
CA ARG A 128 8.49 -4.95 20.24
C ARG A 128 7.61 -3.90 20.93
N VAL A 129 6.31 -3.89 20.64
CA VAL A 129 5.36 -2.94 21.21
C VAL A 129 4.16 -3.68 21.82
N PRO A 130 4.29 -4.24 23.04
CA PRO A 130 3.26 -5.12 23.61
C PRO A 130 1.89 -4.47 23.84
N GLY A 131 1.85 -3.14 24.05
CA GLY A 131 0.60 -2.38 24.17
C GLY A 131 -0.04 -2.03 22.82
N ALA A 132 0.64 -2.28 21.70
CA ALA A 132 0.11 -1.97 20.40
C ALA A 132 -0.92 -3.01 19.92
N THR A 133 -1.98 -2.52 19.30
CA THR A 133 -2.90 -3.30 18.48
C THR A 133 -2.62 -2.99 17.00
N PRO A 134 -1.92 -3.87 16.26
CA PRO A 134 -1.55 -3.59 14.88
C PRO A 134 -2.75 -3.49 13.95
N VAL A 135 -2.70 -2.52 13.03
CA VAL A 135 -3.58 -2.41 11.87
C VAL A 135 -2.69 -2.42 10.63
N LEU A 136 -2.92 -3.36 9.72
CA LEU A 136 -2.11 -3.51 8.51
C LEU A 136 -2.71 -2.68 7.38
N GLN A 137 -1.89 -1.89 6.69
CA GLN A 137 -2.22 -1.28 5.41
C GLN A 137 -1.51 -2.06 4.29
N LEU A 138 -2.28 -2.56 3.32
CA LEU A 138 -1.77 -3.11 2.07
C LEU A 138 -1.83 -2.06 0.96
N ASP A 139 -0.68 -1.67 0.44
CA ASP A 139 -0.57 -0.70 -0.64
C ASP A 139 -0.70 -1.40 -2.00
N GLU A 140 -1.80 -1.10 -2.68
CA GLU A 140 -2.19 -1.68 -3.97
C GLU A 140 -2.42 -0.62 -5.07
N PRO A 141 -1.42 0.23 -5.39
CA PRO A 141 -1.56 1.22 -6.47
C PRO A 141 -1.68 0.59 -7.87
N LEU A 142 -1.18 -0.63 -8.10
CA LEU A 142 -1.31 -1.29 -9.41
C LEU A 142 -2.61 -2.08 -9.60
N LEU A 143 -3.40 -2.31 -8.55
CA LEU A 143 -4.60 -3.14 -8.64
C LEU A 143 -5.60 -2.67 -9.71
N PRO A 144 -5.93 -1.36 -9.85
CA PRO A 144 -6.80 -0.91 -10.94
C PRO A 144 -6.24 -1.24 -12.33
N ALA A 145 -4.92 -1.09 -12.52
CA ALA A 145 -4.26 -1.39 -13.79
C ALA A 145 -4.21 -2.91 -14.08
N VAL A 146 -4.02 -3.72 -13.04
CA VAL A 146 -4.06 -5.19 -13.10
C VAL A 146 -5.43 -5.67 -13.58
N LEU A 147 -6.51 -5.13 -13.03
CA LEU A 147 -7.89 -5.46 -13.42
C LEU A 147 -8.25 -4.95 -14.81
N ALA A 148 -7.65 -3.84 -15.24
CA ALA A 148 -7.88 -3.25 -16.56
C ALA A 148 -7.02 -3.89 -17.66
N GLY A 149 -6.05 -4.76 -17.34
CA GLY A 149 -5.08 -5.27 -18.32
C GLY A 149 -4.19 -4.18 -18.89
N SER A 150 -3.84 -3.20 -18.05
CA SER A 150 -3.10 -2.01 -18.46
C SER A 150 -1.68 -1.95 -17.91
N VAL A 151 -1.24 -2.94 -17.14
CA VAL A 151 0.15 -3.09 -16.72
C VAL A 151 1.04 -3.35 -17.94
N LYS A 152 2.10 -2.56 -18.12
CA LYS A 152 3.06 -2.77 -19.22
C LYS A 152 3.86 -4.06 -19.00
N THR A 153 4.24 -4.74 -20.08
CA THR A 153 5.24 -5.83 -20.03
C THR A 153 6.58 -5.31 -19.52
N ALA A 154 7.49 -6.19 -19.12
CA ALA A 154 8.85 -5.80 -18.70
C ALA A 154 9.59 -5.00 -19.78
N SER A 155 9.37 -5.33 -21.06
CA SER A 155 9.92 -4.58 -22.20
C SER A 155 9.28 -3.20 -22.42
N GLY A 156 8.12 -2.94 -21.81
CA GLY A 156 7.38 -1.68 -21.92
C GLY A 156 6.57 -1.49 -23.21
N PHE A 157 6.73 -2.37 -24.21
CA PHE A 157 6.10 -2.24 -25.53
C PHE A 157 4.64 -2.74 -25.59
N GLN A 158 4.28 -3.70 -24.73
CA GLN A 158 2.96 -4.31 -24.71
C GLN A 158 2.32 -4.15 -23.33
N ARG A 159 1.06 -4.57 -23.22
CA ARG A 159 0.34 -4.63 -21.95
C ARG A 159 0.00 -6.08 -21.63
N LEU A 160 0.06 -6.41 -20.35
CA LEU A 160 -0.33 -7.71 -19.82
C LEU A 160 -1.85 -7.86 -19.84
N ARG A 161 -2.31 -9.09 -19.99
CA ARG A 161 -3.75 -9.40 -19.95
C ARG A 161 -4.33 -9.01 -18.59
N ALA A 162 -5.60 -8.58 -18.62
CA ALA A 162 -6.35 -8.33 -17.40
C ALA A 162 -6.39 -9.60 -16.54
N VAL A 163 -6.18 -9.42 -15.24
CA VAL A 163 -6.45 -10.48 -14.27
C VAL A 163 -7.94 -10.57 -14.06
N ASP A 164 -8.45 -11.80 -14.02
CA ASP A 164 -9.84 -12.07 -13.71
C ASP A 164 -10.23 -11.47 -12.34
N ARG A 165 -11.39 -10.80 -12.29
CA ARG A 165 -11.83 -10.08 -11.09
C ARG A 165 -12.06 -11.01 -9.91
N GLN A 166 -12.57 -12.22 -10.15
CA GLN A 166 -12.81 -13.20 -9.09
C GLN A 166 -11.49 -13.70 -8.53
N ARG A 167 -10.49 -13.96 -9.38
CA ARG A 167 -9.13 -14.30 -8.93
C ARG A 167 -8.50 -13.17 -8.12
N ALA A 168 -8.60 -11.94 -8.59
CA ALA A 168 -8.07 -10.77 -7.88
C ALA A 168 -8.67 -10.63 -6.48
N GLU A 169 -9.99 -10.77 -6.39
CA GLU A 169 -10.73 -10.76 -5.12
C GLU A 169 -10.33 -11.92 -4.21
N GLN A 170 -10.25 -13.13 -4.74
CA GLN A 170 -9.91 -14.33 -3.99
C GLN A 170 -8.51 -14.23 -3.38
N THR A 171 -7.51 -13.83 -4.15
CA THR A 171 -6.14 -13.68 -3.66
C THR A 171 -6.05 -12.64 -2.55
N LEU A 172 -6.70 -11.48 -2.70
CA LEU A 172 -6.73 -10.47 -1.63
C LEU A 172 -7.45 -11.01 -0.38
N ARG A 173 -8.56 -11.73 -0.57
CA ARG A 173 -9.30 -12.34 0.53
C ARG A 173 -8.45 -13.35 1.31
N GLU A 174 -7.66 -14.15 0.61
CA GLU A 174 -6.76 -15.13 1.21
C GLU A 174 -5.67 -14.45 2.03
N VAL A 175 -5.02 -13.41 1.49
CA VAL A 175 -4.02 -12.61 2.23
C VAL A 175 -4.64 -11.93 3.46
N ILE A 176 -5.80 -11.28 3.30
CA ILE A 176 -6.49 -10.57 4.40
C ILE A 176 -6.88 -11.53 5.51
N ARG A 177 -7.45 -12.70 5.18
CA ARG A 177 -7.81 -13.72 6.18
C ARG A 177 -6.60 -14.41 6.79
N GLY A 178 -5.49 -14.45 6.05
CA GLY A 178 -4.25 -15.05 6.47
C GLY A 178 -3.47 -14.24 7.50
N VAL A 179 -3.86 -12.98 7.77
CA VAL A 179 -3.24 -12.15 8.81
C VAL A 179 -4.19 -11.93 9.98
N ASP A 180 -3.68 -12.01 11.21
CA ASP A 180 -4.48 -11.80 12.42
C ASP A 180 -4.50 -10.31 12.80
N ALA A 181 -4.95 -9.44 11.90
CA ALA A 181 -5.08 -8.01 12.13
C ALA A 181 -6.12 -7.39 11.17
N PRO A 182 -6.80 -6.29 11.56
CA PRO A 182 -7.60 -5.53 10.61
C PRO A 182 -6.73 -5.04 9.44
N VAL A 183 -7.21 -5.26 8.21
CA VAL A 183 -6.50 -4.86 6.99
C VAL A 183 -7.20 -3.69 6.31
N LEU A 184 -6.45 -2.61 6.12
CA LEU A 184 -6.79 -1.50 5.25
C LEU A 184 -6.15 -1.74 3.87
N VAL A 185 -6.84 -1.43 2.79
CA VAL A 185 -6.23 -1.45 1.45
C VAL A 185 -6.12 -0.03 0.93
N HIS A 186 -4.91 0.40 0.59
CA HIS A 186 -4.62 1.71 0.02
C HIS A 186 -4.43 1.63 -1.49
N SER A 187 -4.99 2.59 -2.22
CA SER A 187 -4.65 2.81 -3.62
C SER A 187 -4.80 4.29 -3.98
N CYS A 188 -3.71 4.91 -4.43
CA CYS A 188 -3.72 6.27 -4.95
C CYS A 188 -4.06 6.35 -6.45
N ALA A 189 -4.35 5.21 -7.10
CA ALA A 189 -4.68 5.17 -8.52
C ALA A 189 -6.18 5.43 -8.76
N PRO A 190 -6.56 6.05 -9.89
CA PRO A 190 -7.96 6.21 -10.25
C PRO A 190 -8.62 4.85 -10.51
N GLY A 191 -9.92 4.76 -10.23
CA GLY A 191 -10.70 3.54 -10.50
C GLY A 191 -10.50 2.42 -9.48
N VAL A 192 -10.26 2.78 -8.21
CA VAL A 192 -10.18 1.83 -7.10
C VAL A 192 -11.44 0.95 -7.05
N PRO A 193 -11.31 -0.39 -7.07
CA PRO A 193 -12.45 -1.30 -7.16
C PRO A 193 -13.10 -1.52 -5.78
N ILE A 194 -13.80 -0.51 -5.24
CA ILE A 194 -14.39 -0.50 -3.88
C ILE A 194 -15.20 -1.77 -3.58
N PRO A 195 -16.15 -2.23 -4.44
CA PRO A 195 -16.94 -3.43 -4.15
C PRO A 195 -16.09 -4.70 -4.04
N LEU A 196 -15.01 -4.81 -4.84
CA LEU A 196 -14.11 -5.94 -4.80
C LEU A 196 -13.34 -5.97 -3.47
N LEU A 197 -12.79 -4.83 -3.05
CA LEU A 197 -12.04 -4.72 -1.80
C LEU A 197 -12.93 -5.02 -0.58
N ARG A 198 -14.18 -4.54 -0.59
CA ARG A 198 -15.16 -4.86 0.46
C ARG A 198 -15.43 -6.37 0.53
N ARG A 199 -15.70 -7.02 -0.61
CA ARG A 199 -15.94 -8.47 -0.65
C ARG A 199 -14.70 -9.30 -0.32
N ALA A 200 -13.50 -8.77 -0.58
CA ALA A 200 -12.25 -9.39 -0.14
C ALA A 200 -12.08 -9.34 1.40
N GLY A 201 -12.83 -8.48 2.10
CA GLY A 201 -12.84 -8.39 3.56
C GLY A 201 -11.98 -7.26 4.12
N ALA A 202 -11.66 -6.24 3.30
CA ALA A 202 -10.95 -5.06 3.80
C ALA A 202 -11.75 -4.37 4.91
N ALA A 203 -11.12 -4.14 6.06
CA ALA A 203 -11.70 -3.38 7.17
C ALA A 203 -11.82 -1.89 6.83
N GLY A 204 -10.96 -1.40 5.93
CA GLY A 204 -11.06 -0.07 5.37
C GLY A 204 -10.35 0.08 4.03
N ILE A 205 -10.68 1.15 3.32
CA ILE A 205 -10.13 1.49 2.00
C ILE A 205 -9.58 2.91 2.08
N SER A 206 -8.28 3.06 1.82
CA SER A 206 -7.62 4.35 1.67
C SER A 206 -7.51 4.71 0.19
N LEU A 207 -7.99 5.88 -0.17
CA LEU A 207 -8.08 6.33 -1.55
C LEU A 207 -7.82 7.83 -1.66
N ASP A 208 -7.32 8.27 -2.82
CA ASP A 208 -7.16 9.69 -3.13
C ASP A 208 -8.54 10.32 -3.33
N PHE A 209 -8.92 11.21 -2.41
CA PHE A 209 -10.23 11.87 -2.46
C PHE A 209 -10.37 12.80 -3.66
N GLY A 210 -9.26 13.35 -4.18
CA GLY A 210 -9.26 14.18 -5.37
C GLY A 210 -9.64 13.42 -6.65
N LEU A 211 -9.56 12.09 -6.63
CA LEU A 211 -9.92 11.22 -7.76
C LEU A 211 -11.36 10.70 -7.70
N LEU A 212 -12.09 10.99 -6.62
CA LEU A 212 -13.49 10.59 -6.47
C LEU A 212 -14.43 11.51 -7.27
N THR A 213 -15.10 10.91 -8.24
CA THR A 213 -16.22 11.50 -8.98
C THR A 213 -17.56 10.87 -8.58
N GLU A 214 -18.68 11.46 -8.98
CA GLU A 214 -20.05 10.98 -8.71
C GLU A 214 -20.27 9.50 -9.08
N ARG A 215 -19.55 8.97 -10.07
CA ARG A 215 -19.63 7.54 -10.45
C ARG A 215 -19.26 6.55 -9.33
N HIS A 216 -18.60 7.00 -8.26
CA HIS A 216 -18.22 6.13 -7.14
C HIS A 216 -19.16 6.30 -5.94
N ASP A 217 -20.18 7.17 -6.04
CA ASP A 217 -21.01 7.55 -4.89
C ASP A 217 -21.80 6.36 -4.35
N ASP A 218 -22.43 5.59 -5.23
CA ASP A 218 -23.21 4.41 -4.85
C ASP A 218 -22.31 3.37 -4.15
N ASP A 219 -21.15 3.07 -4.73
CA ASP A 219 -20.18 2.11 -4.17
C ASP A 219 -19.63 2.58 -2.81
N LEU A 220 -19.37 3.89 -2.65
CA LEU A 220 -18.91 4.50 -1.40
C LEU A 220 -20.00 4.47 -0.33
N GLY A 221 -21.23 4.83 -0.68
CA GLY A 221 -22.38 4.78 0.22
C GLY A 221 -22.59 3.37 0.76
N GLU A 222 -22.64 2.38 -0.12
CA GLU A 222 -22.82 0.97 0.26
C GLU A 222 -21.64 0.46 1.11
N ALA A 223 -20.40 0.89 0.83
CA ALA A 223 -19.24 0.54 1.65
C ALA A 223 -19.33 1.11 3.07
N VAL A 224 -19.70 2.40 3.21
CA VAL A 224 -19.83 3.04 4.53
C VAL A 224 -20.98 2.45 5.33
N GLU A 225 -22.14 2.23 4.71
CA GLU A 225 -23.30 1.58 5.34
C GLU A 225 -22.98 0.13 5.75
N GLY A 226 -22.24 -0.59 4.91
CA GLY A 226 -21.71 -1.94 5.19
C GLY A 226 -20.61 -1.98 6.27
N GLY A 227 -20.20 -0.82 6.81
CA GLY A 227 -19.27 -0.71 7.92
C GLY A 227 -17.79 -0.65 7.53
N THR A 228 -17.45 -0.54 6.24
CA THR A 228 -16.08 -0.32 5.77
C THR A 228 -15.62 1.10 6.14
N LEU A 229 -14.41 1.21 6.70
CA LEU A 229 -13.79 2.51 6.97
C LEU A 229 -13.26 3.12 5.67
N ILE A 230 -13.47 4.41 5.43
CA ILE A 230 -12.93 5.10 4.26
C ILE A 230 -11.88 6.09 4.74
N LEU A 231 -10.61 5.86 4.38
CA LEU A 231 -9.52 6.76 4.72
C LEU A 231 -9.30 7.72 3.56
N ALA A 232 -9.57 9.00 3.83
CA ALA A 232 -9.54 10.04 2.84
C ALA A 232 -8.13 10.57 2.67
N GLY A 233 -7.47 10.24 1.55
CA GLY A 233 -6.24 10.90 1.13
C GLY A 233 -6.56 12.34 0.73
N VAL A 234 -6.40 13.32 1.63
CA VAL A 234 -6.78 14.74 1.36
C VAL A 234 -5.56 15.68 1.31
N VAL A 235 -4.38 15.23 1.76
CA VAL A 235 -3.15 16.04 1.72
C VAL A 235 -2.26 15.60 0.56
N PRO A 236 -2.01 16.44 -0.46
CA PRO A 236 -1.13 16.11 -1.58
C PRO A 236 0.29 15.79 -1.11
N SER A 237 0.87 14.69 -1.60
CA SER A 237 2.17 14.16 -1.20
C SER A 237 3.36 14.65 -2.05
N THR A 238 3.28 15.81 -2.73
CA THR A 238 4.30 16.25 -3.71
C THR A 238 5.02 17.57 -3.41
N ASP A 239 6.36 17.49 -3.49
CA ASP A 239 7.41 18.50 -3.75
C ASP A 239 7.63 19.70 -2.80
N THR A 240 8.72 19.56 -2.01
CA THR A 240 9.38 20.55 -1.15
C THR A 240 10.09 21.72 -1.88
N ALA A 241 9.85 21.92 -3.18
CA ALA A 241 10.50 23.00 -3.94
C ALA A 241 9.54 24.05 -4.53
N ALA A 242 8.23 23.81 -4.56
CA ALA A 242 7.23 24.78 -5.05
C ALA A 242 6.38 25.42 -3.94
N VAL A 243 6.56 25.00 -2.68
CA VAL A 243 5.81 25.53 -1.53
C VAL A 243 6.46 26.80 -0.99
N GLN A 244 6.47 27.85 -1.81
CA GLN A 244 6.44 29.22 -1.32
C GLN A 244 5.22 29.92 -1.92
N SER A 245 4.03 29.40 -1.65
CA SER A 245 2.81 30.20 -1.63
C SER A 245 1.64 29.42 -1.03
N LYS A 246 1.24 29.80 0.19
CA LYS A 246 -0.12 29.79 0.78
C LYS A 246 -1.03 28.53 0.74
N ALA A 247 -0.64 27.40 0.15
CA ALA A 247 -1.53 26.24 -0.03
C ALA A 247 -1.25 25.05 0.93
N VAL A 248 -0.30 25.16 1.86
CA VAL A 248 0.07 24.06 2.80
C VAL A 248 -0.79 24.03 4.08
N SER A 249 -1.80 24.86 4.20
CA SER A 249 -2.62 24.87 5.43
C SER A 249 -4.04 25.35 5.15
N ASP A 250 -4.83 24.53 4.45
CA ASP A 250 -6.29 24.67 4.50
C ASP A 250 -6.97 23.37 4.95
N PRO A 251 -6.93 23.05 6.26
CA PRO A 251 -7.76 22.01 6.85
C PRO A 251 -9.25 22.22 6.54
N ALA A 252 -9.71 23.48 6.39
CA ALA A 252 -11.11 23.77 6.12
C ALA A 252 -11.52 23.36 4.71
N GLY A 253 -10.68 23.57 3.69
CA GLY A 253 -10.92 23.10 2.31
C GLY A 253 -10.94 21.57 2.19
N SER A 254 -10.02 20.90 2.89
CA SER A 254 -9.94 19.43 2.96
C SER A 254 -11.17 18.83 3.65
N VAL A 255 -11.56 19.38 4.80
CA VAL A 255 -12.77 18.99 5.55
C VAL A 255 -14.03 19.35 4.76
N GLN A 256 -14.04 20.44 3.99
CA GLN A 256 -15.19 20.83 3.18
C GLN A 256 -15.43 19.88 2.00
N GLY A 257 -14.38 19.35 1.37
CA GLY A 257 -14.49 18.32 0.33
C GLY A 257 -15.13 17.04 0.87
N VAL A 258 -14.64 16.55 2.01
CA VAL A 258 -15.20 15.37 2.70
C VAL A 258 -16.65 15.62 3.14
N ARG A 259 -16.97 16.78 3.73
CA ARG A 259 -18.34 17.14 4.16
C ARG A 259 -19.30 17.33 2.98
N THR A 260 -18.81 17.75 1.81
CA THR A 260 -19.62 17.90 0.60
C THR A 260 -19.97 16.55 0.00
N LEU A 261 -19.00 15.63 -0.05
CA LEU A 261 -19.26 14.24 -0.41
C LEU A 261 -20.26 13.60 0.57
N TRP A 262 -20.05 13.75 1.88
CA TRP A 262 -20.95 13.16 2.90
C TRP A 262 -22.40 13.63 2.77
N ARG A 263 -22.59 14.93 2.50
CA ARG A 263 -23.92 15.50 2.23
C ARG A 263 -24.51 15.00 0.91
N ARG A 264 -23.68 14.85 -0.13
CA ARG A 264 -24.10 14.32 -1.44
C ARG A 264 -24.53 12.85 -1.36
N LEU A 265 -23.81 12.06 -0.56
CA LEU A 265 -24.12 10.65 -0.30
C LEU A 265 -25.34 10.44 0.62
N GLY A 266 -25.89 11.51 1.22
CA GLY A 266 -27.02 11.40 2.15
C GLY A 266 -26.70 10.65 3.45
N LEU A 267 -25.41 10.45 3.77
CA LEU A 267 -24.98 9.68 4.93
C LEU A 267 -25.16 10.47 6.23
N ALA A 268 -25.54 9.75 7.30
CA ALA A 268 -25.74 10.33 8.61
C ALA A 268 -24.45 11.07 9.10
N PRO A 269 -24.52 12.34 9.53
CA PRO A 269 -23.36 13.12 9.96
C PRO A 269 -22.53 12.47 11.06
N GLU A 270 -23.16 11.62 11.89
CA GLU A 270 -22.55 10.89 12.99
C GLU A 270 -21.61 9.78 12.50
N LEU A 271 -21.80 9.30 11.26
CA LEU A 271 -20.91 8.33 10.63
C LEU A 271 -19.60 8.98 10.14
N LEU A 272 -19.61 10.29 9.87
CA LEU A 272 -18.44 11.01 9.33
C LEU A 272 -17.24 10.93 10.27
N GLY A 273 -17.44 11.26 11.55
CA GLY A 273 -16.37 11.15 12.55
C GLY A 273 -15.94 9.70 12.78
N ARG A 274 -16.87 8.74 12.74
CA ARG A 274 -16.60 7.34 13.09
C ARG A 274 -15.96 6.51 11.96
N ARG A 275 -16.10 6.95 10.71
CA ARG A 275 -15.78 6.15 9.53
C ARG A 275 -14.79 6.80 8.56
N VAL A 276 -14.47 8.08 8.75
CA VAL A 276 -13.49 8.81 7.92
C VAL A 276 -12.29 9.27 8.73
N VAL A 277 -11.11 8.86 8.28
CA VAL A 277 -9.82 9.33 8.81
C VAL A 277 -9.13 10.10 7.70
N VAL A 278 -8.66 11.32 8.00
CA VAL A 278 -7.89 12.13 7.05
C VAL A 278 -6.46 11.61 7.02
N THR A 279 -5.98 11.18 5.85
CA THR A 279 -4.60 10.71 5.63
C THR A 279 -3.96 11.50 4.47
N PRO A 280 -2.63 11.49 4.34
CA PRO A 280 -1.98 11.92 3.09
C PRO A 280 -2.45 11.08 1.89
N THR A 281 -2.36 11.64 0.67
CA THR A 281 -2.78 10.98 -0.58
C THR A 281 -1.92 9.79 -0.98
N CYS A 282 -0.66 9.76 -0.53
CA CYS A 282 0.32 8.70 -0.72
C CYS A 282 1.35 8.77 0.43
N GLY A 283 2.28 7.82 0.50
CA GLY A 283 3.48 7.97 1.33
C GLY A 283 4.21 9.28 1.00
N LEU A 284 4.85 9.90 2.00
CA LEU A 284 5.64 11.14 1.83
C LEU A 284 6.92 10.92 0.97
N ALA A 285 7.16 9.67 0.62
CA ALA A 285 8.01 9.18 -0.43
C ALA A 285 7.43 9.57 -1.80
N GLY A 286 7.84 10.72 -2.37
CA GLY A 286 7.47 11.09 -3.74
C GLY A 286 7.69 9.96 -4.78
N PRO A 287 7.06 10.03 -5.96
CA PRO A 287 7.08 8.94 -6.93
C PRO A 287 8.51 8.52 -7.30
N PRO A 288 8.77 7.21 -7.53
CA PRO A 288 10.08 6.75 -7.96
C PRO A 288 10.47 7.48 -9.25
N ARG A 289 11.64 8.14 -9.22
CA ARG A 289 12.16 8.87 -10.39
C ARG A 289 12.36 7.86 -11.51
N SER A 290 11.69 8.06 -12.64
CA SER A 290 12.05 7.40 -13.89
C SER A 290 13.38 7.99 -14.36
N THR A 291 14.48 7.29 -14.14
CA THR A 291 15.78 7.69 -14.68
C THR A 291 15.79 7.43 -16.19
N PRO A 292 16.02 8.43 -17.06
CA PRO A 292 16.42 8.18 -18.43
C PRO A 292 17.80 7.49 -18.42
N GLY A 293 18.02 6.53 -19.30
CA GLY A 293 19.20 5.67 -19.31
C GLY A 293 20.52 6.41 -19.12
N GLY A 294 21.29 6.00 -18.12
CA GLY A 294 22.64 6.51 -17.84
C GLY A 294 23.55 5.38 -17.37
N ARG A 295 24.66 5.18 -18.09
CA ARG A 295 25.73 4.21 -17.77
C ARG A 295 26.29 4.46 -16.38
N TRP A 296 26.34 3.41 -15.56
CA TRP A 296 27.16 3.38 -14.36
C TRP A 296 28.56 2.87 -14.71
N HIS A 297 29.56 3.76 -14.66
CA HIS A 297 30.96 3.35 -14.56
C HIS A 297 31.24 2.97 -13.10
N ARG A 298 31.82 1.78 -12.89
CA ARG A 298 32.34 1.35 -11.58
C ARG A 298 33.77 1.88 -11.38
N PRO A 299 34.17 2.25 -10.15
CA PRO A 299 35.59 2.27 -9.79
C PRO A 299 36.17 0.85 -9.76
#